data_AF-A0A661HIZ4-F1
#
_entry.id   AF-A0A661HIZ4-F1
#
_cell.length_a   1.000
_cell.length_b   1.000
_cell.length_c   1.000
_cell.angle_alpha   90.00
_cell.angle_beta   90.00
_cell.angle_gamma   90.00
#
_symmetry.space_group_name_H-M   'P 1'
#
loop_
_entity.id
_entity.type
_entity.pdbx_description
1 polymer ?
#
loop_
_entity_poly.entity_id
_entity_poly.type
_entity_poly.pdbx_seq_one_letter_code
_entity_poly.pdbx_strand_id
1 'polypeptide(L)' 'MKKETLKELGKYFLDISKILIALTLISPIMKDASFSFGAISVIIILWGVGMYLTNKGAKE' A
#
# COMPACT_ATOMS: atom_id res chain seq x y z
N MET A 1 -5.98 -18.51 8.73
CA MET A 1 -6.96 -17.64 8.02
C MET A 1 -7.43 -18.35 6.77
N LYS A 2 -8.70 -18.16 6.39
CA LYS A 2 -9.19 -18.65 5.08
C LYS A 2 -8.44 -17.94 3.96
N LYS A 3 -8.23 -18.60 2.82
CA LYS A 3 -7.57 -18.01 1.64
C LYS A 3 -8.26 -16.73 1.18
N GLU A 4 -9.59 -16.71 1.26
CA GLU A 4 -10.40 -15.53 0.97
C GLU A 4 -10.10 -14.36 1.92
N THR A 5 -9.94 -14.62 3.22
CA THR A 5 -9.52 -13.57 4.18
C THR A 5 -8.13 -13.02 3.86
N LEU A 6 -7.18 -13.88 3.44
CA LEU A 6 -5.84 -13.43 3.01
C LEU A 6 -5.92 -12.54 1.77
N LYS A 7 -6.79 -12.89 0.82
CA LYS A 7 -7.01 -12.12 -0.41
C LYS A 7 -7.62 -10.75 -0.11
N GLU A 8 -8.67 -10.70 0.70
CA GLU A 8 -9.31 -9.44 1.10
C GLU A 8 -8.38 -8.55 1.93
N LEU A 9 -7.59 -9.14 2.83
CA LEU A 9 -6.58 -8.40 3.58
C LEU A 9 -5.49 -7.83 2.65
N GLY A 10 -5.07 -8.58 1.64
CA GLY A 10 -4.13 -8.11 0.62
C GLY A 10 -4.68 -6.92 -0.17
N LYS A 11 -5.94 -7.00 -0.63
CA LYS A 11 -6.62 -5.88 -1.31
C LYS A 11 -6.71 -4.64 -0.42
N TYR A 12 -7.02 -4.82 0.86
CA TYR A 12 -7.06 -3.73 1.82
C TYR A 12 -5.70 -3.01 1.95
N PHE A 13 -4.59 -3.76 2.04
CA PHE A 13 -3.24 -3.17 2.02
C PHE A 13 -2.94 -2.41 0.72
N LEU A 14 -3.38 -2.94 -0.43
CA LEU A 14 -3.24 -2.25 -1.72
C LEU A 14 -4.01 -0.93 -1.74
N ASP A 15 -5.24 -0.90 -1.22
CA ASP A 15 -6.04 0.32 -1.19
C ASP A 15 -5.46 1.36 -0.23
N ILE A 16 -4.97 0.95 0.95
CA ILE A 16 -4.21 1.85 1.84
C ILE A 16 -2.99 2.41 1.11
N SER A 17 -2.22 1.57 0.40
CA SER A 17 -1.02 2.04 -0.30
C SER A 17 -1.35 3.13 -1.32
N LYS A 18 -2.46 3.01 -2.06
CA LYS A 18 -2.91 4.05 -3.02
C LYS A 18 -3.26 5.36 -2.32
N ILE A 19 -3.95 5.29 -1.18
CA ILE A 19 -4.26 6.48 -0.37
C ILE A 19 -2.97 7.15 0.12
N LEU A 20 -2.02 6.37 0.64
CA LEU A 20 -0.75 6.89 1.11
C LEU A 20 0.10 7.49 -0.02
N ILE A 21 0.06 6.93 -1.23
CA ILE A 21 0.66 7.53 -2.44
C ILE A 21 0.06 8.90 -2.69
N ALA A 22 -1.27 8.99 -2.73
CA ALA A 22 -1.94 10.27 -2.95
C ALA A 22 -1.52 11.31 -1.89
N LEU A 23 -1.52 10.94 -0.61
CA LEU A 23 -1.10 11.84 0.47
C LEU A 23 0.37 12.24 0.38
N THR A 24 1.24 11.30 0.03
CA THR A 24 2.69 11.53 -0.07
C THR A 24 3.04 12.40 -1.29
N LEU A 25 2.20 12.40 -2.33
CA LEU A 25 2.36 13.28 -3.49
C LEU A 25 1.72 14.65 -3.26
N ILE A 26 0.54 14.70 -2.64
CA ILE A 26 -0.21 15.95 -2.45
C ILE A 26 0.38 16.80 -1.31
N SER A 27 0.78 16.18 -0.19
CA SER A 27 1.25 16.91 0.99
C SER A 27 2.48 17.81 0.73
N PRO A 28 3.52 17.36 0.02
CA PRO A 28 4.67 18.20 -0.34
C PRO A 28 4.27 19.40 -1.21
N ILE A 29 3.33 19.20 -2.16
CA ILE A 29 2.83 20.26 -3.05
C ILE A 29 2.07 21.32 -2.24
N MET A 30 1.24 20.91 -1.28
CA MET A 30 0.45 21.85 -0.47
C MET A 30 1.28 22.62 0.56
N LYS A 31 2.43 22.07 0.97
CA LYS A 31 3.24 22.61 2.08
C LYS A 31 4.60 23.16 1.65
N ASP A 32 4.87 23.23 0.35
CA ASP A 32 6.17 23.58 -0.22
C ASP A 32 7.33 22.82 0.47
N ALA A 33 7.10 21.53 0.72
CA ALA A 33 8.00 20.66 1.45
C ALA A 33 8.66 19.65 0.52
N SER A 34 9.81 19.11 0.93
CA SER A 34 10.48 18.04 0.21
C SER A 34 9.78 16.68 0.41
N PHE A 35 9.84 15.81 -0.60
CA PHE A 35 9.34 14.44 -0.51
C PHE A 35 10.06 13.65 0.59
N SER A 36 9.30 12.90 1.39
CA SER A 36 9.86 11.99 2.39
C SER A 36 10.17 10.64 1.77
N PHE A 37 11.46 10.35 1.57
CA PHE A 37 11.91 9.01 1.13
C PHE A 37 11.47 7.90 2.09
N GLY A 38 11.33 8.20 3.39
CA GLY A 38 10.78 7.27 4.37
C GLY A 38 9.30 6.95 4.14
N ALA A 39 8.49 7.94 3.77
CA ALA A 39 7.09 7.71 3.43
C ALA A 39 6.98 6.85 2.14
N ILE A 40 7.81 7.14 1.15
CA ILE A 40 7.87 6.39 -0.12
C ILE A 40 8.26 4.93 0.13
N SER A 41 9.25 4.65 0.98
CA SER A 41 9.67 3.27 1.26
C SER A 41 8.58 2.47 1.99
N VAL A 42 7.87 3.06 2.94
CA VAL A 42 6.73 2.42 3.63
C VAL A 42 5.62 2.07 2.63
N ILE A 43 5.31 2.97 1.70
CA ILE A 43 4.32 2.73 0.64
C ILE A 43 4.69 1.52 -0.21
N ILE A 44 5.95 1.45 -0.67
CA ILE A 44 6.44 0.34 -1.50
C ILE A 44 6.31 -0.99 -0.75
N ILE A 45 6.68 -1.02 0.54
CA ILE A 45 6.54 -2.21 1.38
C ILE A 45 5.07 -2.60 1.51
N LEU A 46 4.19 -1.66 1.81
CA LEU A 46 2.75 -1.92 1.96
C LEU A 46 2.14 -2.48 0.67
N TRP A 47 2.49 -1.88 -0.47
CA TRP A 47 2.05 -2.34 -1.78
C TRP A 47 2.56 -3.76 -2.08
N GLY A 48 3.84 -4.02 -1.83
CA GLY A 48 4.45 -5.35 -2.02
C GLY A 48 3.83 -6.42 -1.13
N VAL A 49 3.60 -6.12 0.14
CA VAL A 49 2.89 -7.02 1.08
C VAL A 49 1.45 -7.25 0.63
N GLY A 50 0.74 -6.19 0.20
CA GLY A 50 -0.61 -6.29 -0.33
C GLY A 50 -0.69 -7.18 -1.58
N MET A 51 0.24 -7.03 -2.52
CA MET A 51 0.38 -7.89 -3.70
C MET A 51 0.64 -9.34 -3.31
N TYR A 52 1.58 -9.57 -2.39
CA TYR A 52 1.93 -10.91 -1.91
C TYR A 52 0.73 -11.61 -1.27
N LEU A 53 0.03 -10.93 -0.35
CA LEU A 53 -1.14 -11.48 0.34
C LEU A 53 -2.30 -11.74 -0.62
N THR A 54 -2.55 -10.83 -1.55
CA THR A 54 -3.58 -11.00 -2.59
C THR A 54 -3.31 -12.23 -3.44
N ASN A 55 -2.07 -12.38 -3.93
CA ASN A 55 -1.67 -13.51 -4.77
C ASN A 55 -1.66 -14.83 -3.98
N LYS A 56 -1.21 -14.81 -2.72
CA LYS A 56 -1.23 -15.99 -1.84
C LYS A 56 -2.65 -16.44 -1.52
N GLY A 57 -3.58 -15.51 -1.34
CA GLY A 57 -5.00 -15.80 -1.14
C GLY A 57 -5.74 -16.20 -2.42
N ALA A 58 -5.19 -15.90 -3.60
CA ALA A 58 -5.78 -16.22 -4.90
C ALA A 58 -5.30 -17.54 -5.50
N LYS A 59 -4.14 -18.07 -5.07
CA LYS A 59 -3.66 -19.39 -5.52
C LYS A 59 -4.50 -20.51 -4.88
N GLU A 60 -5.22 -21.25 -5.71
CA GLU A 60 -6.00 -22.46 -5.38
C GLU A 60 -5.12 -23.56 -4.75
#